data_AF-A0A0C9T495-F1
#
_entry.id   AF-A0A0C9T495-F1
#
_cell.length_a   1.000
_cell.length_b   1.000
_cell.length_c   1.000
_cell.angle_alpha   90.00
_cell.angle_beta   90.00
_cell.angle_gamma   90.00
#
_symmetry.space_group_name_H-M   'P 1'
#
loop_
_entity.id
_entity.type
_entity.pdbx_description
1 polymer ?
#
loop_
_entity_poly.entity_id
_entity_poly.type
_entity_poly.pdbx_seq_one_letter_code
_entity_poly.pdbx_strand_id
1 'polypeptide(L)'
;MWSLSSTQKNNILTMLDSGHTAHAIASTTGLNVSTISRLRAKERSDLQKSTGGRPSKLSPTNVRHTIHLISTRRAENAVQVTKALTNIINQPLHPNTVRQHLKKTGMKAVVKQKCPILSARHHKA
;
A
#
# COMPACT_ATOMS: atom_id res chain seq x y z
N MET A 1 25.44 -5.08 31.03
CA MET A 1 24.28 -4.30 30.52
C MET A 1 24.46 -2.87 30.96
N TRP A 2 24.56 -1.89 30.05
CA TRP A 2 24.63 -0.49 30.46
C TRP A 2 23.27 -0.11 31.08
N SER A 3 23.24 0.21 32.36
CA SER A 3 22.03 0.68 33.03
C SER A 3 21.85 2.16 32.72
N LEU A 4 20.75 2.52 32.04
CA LEU A 4 20.37 3.91 31.85
C LEU A 4 20.01 4.54 33.20
N SER A 5 20.45 5.79 33.43
CA SER A 5 20.00 6.54 34.60
C SER A 5 18.49 6.77 34.55
N SER A 6 17.85 6.97 35.71
CA SER A 6 16.41 7.26 35.77
C SER A 6 16.05 8.50 34.94
N THR A 7 16.87 9.55 35.02
CA THR A 7 16.69 10.78 34.22
C THR A 7 16.75 10.52 32.72
N GLN A 8 17.70 9.70 32.26
CA GLN A 8 17.81 9.34 30.85
C GLN A 8 16.59 8.55 30.37
N LYS A 9 16.11 7.58 31.17
CA LYS A 9 14.90 6.82 30.85
C LYS A 9 13.69 7.72 30.75
N ASN A 10 13.47 8.60 31.72
CA ASN A 10 12.33 9.51 31.74
C ASN A 10 12.36 10.46 30.55
N ASN A 11 13.53 11.01 30.19
CA ASN A 11 13.67 11.85 29.01
C ASN A 11 13.28 11.10 27.72
N ILE A 12 13.79 9.87 27.52
CA ILE A 12 13.41 9.05 26.35
C ILE A 12 11.90 8.78 26.33
N LEU A 13 11.29 8.45 27.48
CA LEU A 13 9.86 8.20 27.56
C LEU A 13 9.05 9.45 27.19
N THR A 14 9.44 10.64 27.71
CA THR A 14 8.78 11.89 27.34
C THR A 14 8.90 12.20 25.86
N MET A 15 10.05 11.90 25.22
CA MET A 15 10.24 12.09 23.78
C MET A 15 9.44 11.08 22.95
N LEU A 16 9.25 9.86 23.44
CA LEU A 16 8.41 8.86 22.79
C LEU A 16 6.94 9.25 22.86
N ASP A 17 6.50 9.77 24.00
CA ASP A 17 5.13 10.23 24.22
C ASP A 17 4.82 11.49 23.37
N SER A 18 5.82 12.33 23.11
CA SER A 18 5.71 13.45 22.16
C SER A 18 5.81 13.02 20.69
N GLY A 19 5.95 11.73 20.40
CA GLY A 19 5.92 11.18 19.04
C GLY A 19 7.25 11.21 18.28
N HIS A 20 8.39 11.45 18.94
CA HIS A 20 9.69 11.40 18.27
C HIS A 20 10.06 9.97 17.85
N THR A 21 10.72 9.87 16.69
CA THR A 21 11.26 8.58 16.23
C THR A 21 12.48 8.17 17.04
N ALA A 22 12.74 6.86 17.13
CA ALA A 22 13.93 6.36 17.84
C ALA A 22 15.25 6.92 17.26
N HIS A 23 15.29 7.22 15.96
CA HIS A 23 16.43 7.87 15.32
C HIS A 23 16.58 9.32 15.75
N ALA A 24 15.49 10.09 15.81
CA ALA A 24 15.54 11.47 16.30
C ALA A 24 16.04 11.51 17.75
N ILE A 25 15.51 10.63 18.61
CA ILE A 25 15.94 10.51 20.00
C ILE A 25 17.43 10.14 20.09
N ALA A 26 17.90 9.20 19.27
CA ALA A 26 19.30 8.81 19.23
C ALA A 26 20.21 9.99 18.84
N SER A 27 19.82 10.78 17.84
CA SER A 27 20.57 11.98 17.43
C SER A 27 20.62 13.05 18.52
N THR A 28 19.56 13.24 19.29
CA THR A 28 19.52 14.23 20.38
C THR A 28 20.24 13.76 21.65
N THR A 29 20.11 12.48 22.00
CA THR A 29 20.61 11.94 23.29
C THR A 29 21.97 11.24 23.17
N GLY A 30 22.44 10.96 21.95
CA GLY A 30 23.65 10.17 21.70
C GLY A 30 23.51 8.68 22.02
N LEU A 31 22.31 8.21 22.37
CA LEU A 31 22.05 6.82 22.72
C LEU A 31 21.84 5.94 21.49
N ASN A 32 22.18 4.67 21.63
CA ASN A 32 21.96 3.69 20.56
C ASN A 32 20.45 3.46 20.33
N VAL A 33 20.02 3.52 19.07
CA VAL A 33 18.64 3.27 18.61
C VAL A 33 18.09 1.94 19.15
N SER A 34 18.93 0.90 19.28
CA SER A 34 18.52 -0.40 19.83
C SER A 34 18.10 -0.31 21.30
N THR A 35 18.76 0.53 22.09
CA THR A 35 18.43 0.76 23.50
C THR A 35 17.09 1.47 23.63
N ILE A 36 16.87 2.51 22.83
CA ILE A 36 15.60 3.25 22.78
C ILE A 36 14.46 2.32 22.32
N SER A 37 14.70 1.49 21.31
CA SER A 37 13.70 0.55 20.78
C SER A 37 13.32 -0.52 21.82
N ARG A 38 14.29 -1.05 22.57
CA ARG A 38 14.02 -1.99 23.67
C ARG A 38 13.22 -1.32 24.80
N LEU A 39 13.57 -0.09 25.16
CA LEU A 39 12.85 0.66 26.19
C LEU A 39 11.40 0.93 25.76
N ARG A 40 11.19 1.39 24.52
CA ARG A 40 9.86 1.56 23.94
C ARG A 40 9.05 0.27 23.98
N ALA A 41 9.62 -0.85 23.53
CA ALA A 41 8.92 -2.13 23.53
C ALA A 41 8.52 -2.61 24.94
N LYS A 42 9.32 -2.27 25.95
CA LYS A 42 9.06 -2.65 27.35
C LYS A 42 8.02 -1.77 28.03
N GLU A 43 8.16 -0.45 27.92
CA GLU A 43 7.37 0.50 28.72
C GLU A 43 6.20 1.13 27.93
N ARG A 44 6.24 1.09 26.60
CA ARG A 44 5.29 1.75 25.68
C ARG A 44 4.96 0.86 24.48
N SER A 45 4.53 -0.36 24.77
CA SER A 45 4.19 -1.38 23.76
C SER A 45 2.94 -1.04 22.94
N ASP A 46 2.09 -0.17 23.50
CA ASP A 46 0.85 0.37 22.94
C ASP A 46 1.07 1.46 21.89
N LEU A 47 2.24 2.12 21.88
CA LEU A 47 2.55 3.16 20.89
C LEU A 47 2.51 2.61 19.46
N GLN A 48 1.75 3.28 18.60
CA GLN A 48 1.61 2.91 17.20
C GLN A 48 2.97 2.82 16.49
N LYS A 49 3.22 1.70 15.82
CA LYS A 49 4.41 1.51 14.97
C LYS A 49 4.18 2.18 13.63
N SER A 50 5.27 2.61 12.98
CA SER A 50 5.16 3.01 11.59
C SER A 50 4.68 1.81 10.77
N THR A 51 3.68 2.02 9.93
CA THR A 51 3.16 0.98 9.00
C THR A 51 4.26 0.47 8.07
N GLY A 52 5.28 1.31 7.82
CA GLY A 52 6.36 1.03 6.90
C GLY A 52 5.88 0.86 5.46
N GLY A 53 6.75 0.32 4.62
CA GLY A 53 6.44 -0.02 3.23
C GLY A 53 6.67 1.12 2.23
N ARG A 54 6.57 0.76 0.95
CA ARG A 54 6.72 1.68 -0.18
C ARG A 54 5.36 2.27 -0.57
N PRO A 55 5.27 3.58 -0.86
CA PRO A 55 4.06 4.18 -1.41
C PRO A 55 3.59 3.44 -2.67
N SER A 56 2.27 3.29 -2.81
CA SER A 56 1.72 2.67 -4.02
C SER A 56 1.94 3.55 -5.25
N LYS A 57 2.19 2.91 -6.39
CA LYS A 57 2.18 3.59 -7.71
C LYS A 57 0.78 4.04 -8.13
N LEU A 58 -0.28 3.42 -7.61
CA LEU A 58 -1.66 3.77 -7.95
C LEU A 58 -2.29 4.54 -6.81
N SER A 59 -2.79 5.74 -7.13
CA SER A 59 -3.61 6.52 -6.21
C SER A 59 -4.99 5.87 -6.01
N PRO A 60 -5.70 6.17 -4.91
CA PRO A 60 -7.07 5.72 -4.72
C PRO A 60 -8.01 6.14 -5.87
N THR A 61 -7.78 7.31 -6.47
CA THR A 61 -8.54 7.81 -7.63
C THR A 61 -8.32 6.93 -8.85
N ASN A 62 -7.07 6.55 -9.13
CA ASN A 62 -6.74 5.66 -10.24
C ASN A 62 -7.45 4.31 -10.08
N VAL A 63 -7.47 3.76 -8.85
CA VAL A 63 -8.16 2.50 -8.55
C VAL A 63 -9.68 2.60 -8.79
N ARG A 64 -10.31 3.71 -8.40
CA ARG A 64 -11.74 3.93 -8.70
C ARG A 64 -11.99 4.02 -10.20
N HIS A 65 -11.10 4.71 -10.92
CA HIS A 65 -11.19 4.80 -12.37
C HIS A 65 -11.04 3.43 -13.06
N THR A 66 -10.14 2.55 -12.57
CA THR A 66 -10.05 1.20 -13.13
C THR A 66 -11.30 0.37 -12.92
N ILE A 67 -11.91 0.47 -11.73
CA ILE A 67 -13.19 -0.19 -11.46
C ILE A 67 -14.25 0.33 -12.43
N HIS A 68 -14.35 1.64 -12.58
CA HIS A 68 -15.30 2.27 -13.50
C HIS A 68 -15.13 1.76 -14.94
N LEU A 69 -13.91 1.74 -15.48
CA LEU A 69 -13.62 1.24 -16.83
C LEU A 69 -14.09 -0.22 -17.04
N ILE A 70 -13.93 -1.06 -16.02
CA ILE A 70 -14.37 -2.46 -16.06
C ILE A 70 -15.90 -2.53 -15.98
N SER A 71 -16.51 -1.81 -15.03
CA SER A 71 -17.96 -1.78 -14.83
C SER A 71 -18.71 -1.27 -16.07
N THR A 72 -18.16 -0.28 -16.78
CA THR A 72 -18.74 0.23 -18.04
C THR A 72 -18.34 -0.60 -19.26
N ARG A 73 -17.71 -1.77 -19.08
CA ARG A 73 -17.20 -2.66 -20.14
C ARG A 73 -16.28 -1.97 -21.15
N ARG A 74 -15.61 -0.88 -20.76
CA ARG A 74 -14.60 -0.19 -21.57
C ARG A 74 -13.25 -0.89 -21.55
N ALA A 75 -13.00 -1.71 -20.52
CA ALA A 75 -11.86 -2.61 -20.45
C ALA A 75 -12.29 -3.95 -19.86
N GLU A 76 -11.91 -5.04 -20.51
CA GLU A 76 -12.31 -6.39 -20.11
C GLU A 76 -11.25 -7.10 -19.24
N ASN A 77 -9.99 -6.66 -19.31
CA ASN A 77 -8.90 -7.31 -18.61
C ASN A 77 -7.88 -6.30 -18.06
N ALA A 78 -7.04 -6.78 -17.14
CA ALA A 78 -6.05 -5.94 -16.49
C ALA A 78 -5.02 -5.34 -17.47
N VAL A 79 -4.74 -5.99 -18.61
CA VAL A 79 -3.78 -5.49 -19.61
C VAL A 79 -4.34 -4.25 -20.32
N GLN A 80 -5.61 -4.29 -20.73
CA GLN A 80 -6.31 -3.13 -21.32
C GLN A 80 -6.40 -1.97 -20.32
N VAL A 81 -6.76 -2.27 -19.06
CA VAL A 81 -6.79 -1.26 -17.99
C VAL A 81 -5.40 -0.65 -17.78
N THR A 82 -4.34 -1.47 -17.82
CA THR A 82 -2.96 -0.98 -17.66
C THR A 82 -2.61 0.00 -18.76
N LYS A 83 -2.92 -0.31 -20.03
CA LYS A 83 -2.67 0.59 -21.16
C LYS A 83 -3.42 1.93 -21.02
N ALA A 84 -4.66 1.90 -20.53
CA ALA A 84 -5.41 3.13 -20.25
C ALA A 84 -4.76 3.96 -19.13
N LEU A 85 -4.35 3.30 -18.04
CA LEU A 85 -3.71 3.98 -16.91
C LEU A 85 -2.31 4.51 -17.22
N THR A 86 -1.51 3.81 -18.01
CA THR A 86 -0.16 4.29 -18.38
C THR A 86 -0.23 5.62 -19.11
N ASN A 87 -1.26 5.81 -19.94
CA ASN A 87 -1.48 7.05 -20.67
C ASN A 87 -1.95 8.19 -19.75
N ILE A 88 -2.74 7.88 -18.71
CA ILE A 88 -3.23 8.90 -17.76
C ILE A 88 -2.13 9.32 -16.77
N ILE A 89 -1.37 8.35 -16.26
CA ILE A 89 -0.34 8.57 -15.24
C ILE A 89 0.99 9.04 -15.87
N ASN A 90 1.14 8.89 -17.18
CA ASN A 90 2.40 9.14 -17.92
C ASN A 90 3.60 8.38 -17.33
N GLN A 91 3.36 7.18 -16.80
CA GLN A 91 4.38 6.32 -16.22
C GLN A 91 4.15 4.85 -16.59
N PRO A 92 5.22 4.06 -16.77
CA PRO A 92 5.10 2.64 -17.06
C PRO A 92 4.52 1.88 -15.85
N LEU A 93 3.46 1.13 -16.11
CA LEU A 93 2.74 0.33 -15.13
C LEU A 93 2.76 -1.14 -15.55
N HIS A 94 3.04 -2.02 -14.60
CA HIS A 94 2.98 -3.45 -14.86
C HIS A 94 1.56 -3.98 -14.61
N PRO A 95 1.00 -4.86 -15.47
CA PRO A 95 -0.36 -5.39 -15.29
C PRO A 95 -0.62 -6.09 -13.95
N ASN A 96 0.42 -6.69 -13.34
CA ASN A 96 0.29 -7.27 -12.00
C ASN A 96 -0.03 -6.24 -10.93
N THR A 97 0.44 -4.99 -11.05
CA THR A 97 0.10 -3.93 -10.10
C THR A 97 -1.40 -3.65 -10.13
N VAL A 98 -1.99 -3.55 -11.33
CA VAL A 98 -3.44 -3.40 -11.49
C VAL A 98 -4.17 -4.60 -10.89
N ARG A 99 -3.75 -5.83 -11.21
CA ARG A 99 -4.35 -7.06 -10.64
C ARG A 99 -4.34 -7.08 -9.11
N GLN A 100 -3.23 -6.70 -8.48
CA GLN A 100 -3.13 -6.64 -7.02
C GLN A 100 -4.11 -5.63 -6.42
N HIS A 101 -4.25 -4.46 -7.03
CA HIS A 101 -5.20 -3.44 -6.59
C HIS A 101 -6.66 -3.88 -6.77
N LEU A 102 -7.01 -4.47 -7.91
CA LEU A 102 -8.36 -5.01 -8.14
C LEU A 102 -8.70 -6.12 -7.14
N LYS A 103 -7.75 -7.01 -6.84
CA LYS A 103 -7.91 -8.05 -5.81
C LYS A 103 -8.13 -7.44 -4.42
N LYS A 104 -7.39 -6.40 -4.05
CA LYS A 104 -7.59 -5.67 -2.78
C LYS A 104 -8.98 -5.04 -2.68
N THR A 105 -9.58 -4.62 -3.80
CA THR A 105 -10.94 -4.08 -3.83
C THR A 105 -12.04 -5.16 -3.86
N GLY A 106 -11.67 -6.44 -3.82
CA GLY A 106 -12.62 -7.56 -3.82
C GLY A 106 -13.06 -8.03 -5.20
N MET A 107 -12.53 -7.47 -6.28
CA MET A 107 -12.83 -7.95 -7.64
C MET A 107 -12.21 -9.33 -7.88
N LYS A 108 -12.97 -10.22 -8.51
CA LYS A 108 -12.54 -11.57 -8.86
C LYS A 108 -12.48 -11.72 -10.36
N ALA A 109 -11.50 -12.49 -10.83
CA ALA A 109 -11.44 -12.87 -12.24
C ALA A 109 -12.59 -13.82 -12.55
N VAL A 110 -13.27 -13.58 -13.67
CA VAL A 110 -14.35 -14.43 -14.17
C VAL A 110 -13.94 -14.94 -15.54
N VAL A 111 -14.03 -16.25 -15.73
CA VAL A 111 -13.84 -16.87 -17.04
C VAL A 111 -15.02 -16.48 -17.91
N LYS A 112 -14.75 -15.95 -19.11
CA LYS A 112 -15.82 -15.68 -20.07
C LYS A 112 -16.53 -16.99 -20.39
N GLN A 113 -17.86 -17.01 -20.25
CA GLN A 113 -18.65 -18.14 -20.70
C GLN A 113 -18.50 -18.29 -22.21
N LYS A 114 -18.36 -19.53 -22.67
CA LYS A 114 -18.30 -19.84 -24.10
C LYS A 114 -19.66 -19.54 -24.71
N CYS A 115 -19.74 -18.52 -25.55
CA CYS A 115 -20.90 -18.29 -26.39
C CYS A 115 -20.86 -19.20 -27.63
N PRO A 116 -22.01 -19.66 -28.14
CA PRO A 116 -22.07 -20.39 -29.40
C PRO A 116 -21.51 -19.51 -30.53
N ILE A 117 -20.74 -20.12 -31.43
CA ILE A 117 -20.19 -19.42 -32.59
C ILE A 117 -21.37 -19.12 -33.53
N LEU A 118 -21.70 -17.84 -33.68
CA LEU A 118 -22.71 -17.41 -34.64
C LEU A 118 -22.10 -17.46 -36.04
N SER A 119 -22.62 -18.34 -36.89
CA SER A 119 -22.35 -18.29 -38.34
C SER A 119 -23.02 -17.08 -38.97
N ALA A 120 -22.54 -16.62 -40.13
CA ALA A 120 -23.06 -15.46 -40.86
C ALA A 120 -24.60 -15.43 -40.99
N ARG A 121 -25.25 -16.60 -41.19
CA ARG A 121 -26.72 -16.73 -41.25
C ARG A 121 -27.48 -16.30 -39.97
N HIS A 122 -26.80 -16.15 -38.84
CA HIS A 122 -27.39 -15.74 -37.56
C HIS A 122 -27.12 -14.26 -37.22
N HIS A 123 -26.30 -13.57 -38.00
CA HIS A 123 -26.15 -12.13 -37.88
C HIS A 123 -27.36 -11.48 -38.56
N LYS A 124 -28.11 -10.63 -37.85
CA LYS A 124 -29.13 -9.79 -38.49
C LYS A 124 -28.42 -8.85 -39.49
N ALA A 125 -28.99 -8.74 -40.69
CA ALA A 125 -28.60 -7.77 -41.71
C ALA A 125 -28.81 -6.33 -41.21
#